data_AF-A0A5E4VCH1-F1
#
_entry.id   AF-A0A5E4VCH1-F1
#
_cell.length_a   1.000
_cell.length_b   1.000
_cell.length_c   1.000
_cell.angle_alpha   90.00
_cell.angle_beta   90.00
_cell.angle_gamma   90.00
#
_symmetry.space_group_name_H-M   'P 1'
#
loop_
_entity.id
_entity.type
_entity.pdbx_description
1 polymer ?
#
loop_
_entity_poly.entity_id
_entity_poly.type
_entity_poly.pdbx_seq_one_letter_code
_entity_poly.pdbx_strand_id
1 'polypeptide(L)'
;MDQSVTPHGFLISAARLAMVGVMMTATMAHARSADLGATVATKGTAQGAPACIGCHGAKGEGNAAAGFPRLSGLSAEYLATQLDDFTSGQRSNPVMRPIAKNMSSDSRKAVAVYFGALLSRAGIKAADPGNAVPSDAGAWLPTRGRWESGLPARSVMARVARV
;
A
#
# COMPACT_ATOMS: atom_id res chain seq x y z
N MET A 1 2.60 74.86 17.37
CA MET A 1 3.22 73.54 17.45
C MET A 1 2.10 72.51 17.36
N ASP A 2 1.93 71.95 16.16
CA ASP A 2 0.80 71.13 15.74
C ASP A 2 1.02 69.66 16.15
N GLN A 3 -0.02 69.03 16.71
CA GLN A 3 -0.05 67.66 17.21
C GLN A 3 -0.98 66.84 16.32
N SER A 4 -0.47 66.42 15.16
CA SER A 4 -1.19 65.54 14.24
C SER A 4 -0.90 64.07 14.56
N VAL A 5 -1.79 63.45 15.33
CA VAL A 5 -1.89 61.99 15.49
C VAL A 5 -2.45 61.41 14.18
N THR A 6 -1.74 60.48 13.55
CA THR A 6 -2.28 59.63 12.48
C THR A 6 -2.38 58.17 12.93
N PRO A 7 -3.49 57.45 12.66
CA PRO A 7 -3.68 56.07 13.06
C PRO A 7 -2.94 55.11 12.12
N HIS A 8 -2.16 54.19 12.66
CA HIS A 8 -1.56 53.11 11.88
C HIS A 8 -2.63 52.04 11.59
N GLY A 9 -3.07 52.05 10.34
CA GLY A 9 -4.03 51.11 9.79
C GLY A 9 -3.55 49.67 9.88
N PHE A 10 -4.45 48.82 10.37
CA PHE A 10 -4.43 47.38 10.21
C PHE A 10 -4.50 47.02 8.71
N LEU A 11 -3.34 46.92 8.07
CA LEU A 11 -3.22 46.32 6.74
C LEU A 11 -2.42 45.02 6.85
N ILE A 12 -2.95 44.06 7.62
CA ILE A 12 -2.52 42.67 7.54
C ILE A 12 -3.08 42.12 6.24
N SER A 13 -2.21 42.10 5.24
CA SER A 13 -2.43 41.68 3.85
C SER A 13 -3.23 40.37 3.73
N ALA A 14 -4.42 40.44 3.13
CA ALA A 14 -5.31 39.30 2.85
C ALA A 14 -4.64 38.14 2.06
N ALA A 15 -3.50 38.42 1.40
CA ALA A 15 -2.71 37.45 0.66
C ALA A 15 -2.05 36.37 1.53
N ARG A 16 -1.78 36.62 2.83
CA ARG A 16 -1.19 35.60 3.73
C ARG A 16 -2.20 34.56 4.23
N LEU A 17 -3.49 34.87 4.25
CA LEU A 17 -4.53 33.93 4.70
C LEU A 17 -4.85 32.85 3.65
N ALA A 18 -4.71 33.15 2.36
CA ALA A 18 -5.07 32.21 1.29
C ALA A 18 -4.14 30.98 1.20
N MET A 19 -2.83 31.12 1.49
CA MET A 19 -1.91 29.97 1.49
C MET A 19 -2.06 29.05 2.71
N VAL A 20 -2.43 29.59 3.87
CA VAL A 20 -2.66 28.80 5.09
C VAL A 20 -3.93 27.92 4.94
N GLY A 21 -4.97 28.43 4.27
CA GLY A 21 -6.22 27.69 4.05
C GLY A 21 -6.10 26.44 3.17
N VAL A 22 -5.19 26.43 2.19
CA VAL A 22 -5.00 25.29 1.26
C VAL A 22 -4.17 24.17 1.90
N MET A 23 -3.20 24.47 2.77
CA MET A 23 -2.45 23.43 3.49
C MET A 23 -3.29 22.69 4.54
N MET A 24 -4.29 23.37 5.13
CA MET A 24 -5.08 22.83 6.24
C MET A 24 -6.16 21.82 5.78
N THR A 25 -6.59 21.88 4.52
CA THR A 25 -7.60 20.95 3.97
C THR A 25 -6.99 19.63 3.51
N ALA A 26 -5.76 19.65 2.99
CA ALA A 26 -5.06 18.46 2.51
C ALA A 26 -4.73 17.44 3.62
N THR A 27 -4.53 17.90 4.86
CA THR A 27 -4.23 17.05 6.02
C THR A 27 -5.46 16.28 6.51
N MET A 28 -6.66 16.87 6.47
CA MET A 28 -7.89 16.20 6.92
C MET A 28 -8.30 15.05 6.00
N ALA A 29 -8.08 15.18 4.69
CA ALA A 29 -8.37 14.11 3.73
C ALA A 29 -7.51 12.87 3.98
N HIS A 30 -6.22 13.06 4.32
CA HIS A 30 -5.32 11.96 4.66
C HIS A 30 -5.74 11.25 5.96
N ALA A 31 -6.09 12.01 7.01
CA ALA A 31 -6.55 11.43 8.28
C ALA A 31 -7.78 10.52 8.08
N ARG A 32 -8.78 10.98 7.31
CA ARG A 32 -9.98 10.17 7.01
C ARG A 32 -9.67 8.88 6.26
N SER A 33 -8.70 8.91 5.34
CA SER A 33 -8.30 7.71 4.60
C SER A 33 -7.58 6.68 5.49
N ALA A 34 -6.78 7.14 6.45
CA ALA A 34 -6.11 6.29 7.43
C ALA A 34 -7.12 5.62 8.37
N ASP A 35 -8.08 6.40 8.88
CA ASP A 35 -9.15 5.90 9.76
C ASP A 35 -10.03 4.87 9.04
N LEU A 36 -10.40 5.13 7.78
CA LEU A 36 -11.15 4.19 6.96
C LEU A 36 -10.36 2.90 6.74
N GLY A 37 -9.07 3.00 6.37
CA GLY A 37 -8.23 1.84 6.13
C GLY A 37 -8.10 0.94 7.36
N ALA A 38 -7.84 1.53 8.53
CA ALA A 38 -7.80 0.81 9.79
C ALA A 38 -9.15 0.19 10.16
N THR A 39 -10.26 0.90 9.91
CA THR A 39 -11.62 0.40 10.16
C THR A 39 -11.92 -0.82 9.29
N VAL A 40 -11.67 -0.74 7.99
CA VAL A 40 -11.87 -1.87 7.06
C VAL A 40 -11.00 -3.06 7.46
N ALA A 41 -9.73 -2.82 7.81
CA ALA A 41 -8.81 -3.87 8.20
C ALA A 41 -9.27 -4.63 9.46
N THR A 42 -9.76 -3.91 10.47
CA THR A 42 -10.02 -4.47 11.81
C THR A 42 -11.48 -4.83 12.07
N LYS A 43 -12.43 -4.21 11.36
CA LYS A 43 -13.87 -4.37 11.57
C LYS A 43 -14.62 -4.80 10.30
N GLY A 44 -14.04 -4.59 9.12
CA GLY A 44 -14.71 -4.83 7.86
C GLY A 44 -15.52 -3.61 7.37
N THR A 45 -16.42 -3.84 6.42
CA THR A 45 -17.27 -2.79 5.85
C THR A 45 -18.74 -2.96 6.25
N ALA A 46 -19.50 -1.86 6.25
CA ALA A 46 -20.95 -1.91 6.43
C ALA A 46 -21.66 -2.71 5.30
N GLN A 47 -21.03 -2.83 4.14
CA GLN A 47 -21.53 -3.58 2.99
C GLN A 47 -21.29 -5.10 3.11
N GLY A 48 -20.73 -5.57 4.24
CA GLY A 48 -20.60 -7.00 4.54
C GLY A 48 -19.27 -7.63 4.13
N ALA A 49 -18.22 -6.85 3.88
CA ALA A 49 -16.86 -7.40 3.85
C ALA A 49 -16.41 -7.61 5.31
N PRO A 50 -15.95 -8.81 5.71
CA PRO A 50 -15.46 -9.06 7.06
C PRO A 50 -14.11 -8.35 7.32
N ALA A 51 -13.72 -8.29 8.59
CA ALA A 51 -12.41 -7.78 8.99
C ALA A 51 -11.27 -8.60 8.35
N CYS A 52 -10.34 -7.92 7.68
CA CYS A 52 -9.22 -8.55 6.98
C CYS A 52 -8.32 -9.35 7.93
N ILE A 53 -8.11 -8.82 9.14
CA ILE A 53 -7.24 -9.43 10.16
C ILE A 53 -7.73 -10.80 10.66
N GLY A 54 -9.01 -11.12 10.46
CA GLY A 54 -9.58 -12.41 10.87
C GLY A 54 -8.98 -13.59 10.12
N CYS A 55 -8.58 -13.39 8.86
CA CYS A 55 -7.94 -14.42 8.04
C CYS A 55 -6.46 -14.13 7.80
N HIS A 56 -6.09 -12.85 7.64
CA HIS A 56 -4.73 -12.44 7.27
C HIS A 56 -3.81 -12.17 8.47
N GLY A 57 -4.26 -12.41 9.70
CA GLY A 57 -3.50 -12.18 10.93
C GLY A 57 -3.63 -10.75 11.45
N ALA A 58 -3.39 -10.57 12.75
CA ALA A 58 -3.66 -9.31 13.46
C ALA A 58 -2.83 -8.13 12.91
N LYS A 59 -1.64 -8.41 12.38
CA LYS A 59 -0.72 -7.45 11.76
C LYS A 59 -0.61 -7.67 10.25
N GLY A 60 -1.55 -8.39 9.63
CA GLY A 60 -1.49 -8.74 8.21
C GLY A 60 -0.32 -9.67 7.85
N GLU A 61 0.22 -10.41 8.83
CA GLU A 61 1.38 -11.30 8.68
C GLU A 61 1.11 -12.55 7.83
N GLY A 62 -0.16 -12.86 7.57
CA GLY A 62 -0.64 -14.04 6.86
C GLY A 62 -0.70 -15.29 7.74
N ASN A 63 -1.42 -16.30 7.27
CA ASN A 63 -1.49 -17.63 7.86
C ASN A 63 -1.19 -18.66 6.77
N ALA A 64 0.06 -19.10 6.69
CA ALA A 64 0.51 -20.02 5.65
C ALA A 64 -0.17 -21.39 5.73
N ALA A 65 -0.44 -21.90 6.93
CA ALA A 65 -1.09 -23.20 7.13
C ALA A 65 -2.54 -23.20 6.61
N ALA A 66 -3.22 -22.05 6.68
CA ALA A 66 -4.58 -21.87 6.17
C ALA A 66 -4.61 -21.27 4.74
N GLY A 67 -3.47 -21.06 4.10
CA GLY A 67 -3.39 -20.48 2.75
C GLY A 67 -3.71 -18.98 2.65
N PHE A 68 -3.74 -18.25 3.77
CA PHE A 68 -3.98 -16.80 3.75
C PHE A 68 -2.64 -16.05 3.60
N PRO A 69 -2.44 -15.31 2.49
CA PRO A 69 -1.17 -14.63 2.25
C PRO A 69 -0.98 -13.44 3.19
N ARG A 70 0.29 -13.05 3.35
CA ARG A 70 0.67 -11.81 4.03
C ARG A 70 0.20 -10.59 3.24
N LEU A 71 -0.30 -9.57 3.94
CA LEU A 71 -0.69 -8.28 3.40
C LEU A 71 0.27 -7.15 3.82
N SER A 72 0.80 -7.20 5.04
CA SER A 72 1.65 -6.14 5.58
C SER A 72 2.86 -5.86 4.72
N GLY A 73 3.16 -4.59 4.46
CA GLY A 73 4.37 -4.14 3.76
C GLY A 73 4.48 -4.55 2.29
N LEU A 74 3.41 -5.08 1.68
CA LEU A 74 3.25 -5.07 0.23
C LEU A 74 2.92 -3.65 -0.23
N SER A 75 3.21 -3.29 -1.48
CA SER A 75 2.87 -1.94 -1.95
C SER A 75 1.35 -1.71 -1.93
N ALA A 76 0.94 -0.50 -1.55
CA ALA A 76 -0.46 -0.11 -1.58
C ALA A 76 -1.05 -0.24 -2.99
N GLU A 77 -0.28 0.13 -4.02
CA GLU A 77 -0.62 -0.03 -5.44
C GLU A 77 -0.97 -1.49 -5.77
N TYR A 78 -0.13 -2.43 -5.33
CA TYR A 78 -0.33 -3.85 -5.59
C TYR A 78 -1.60 -4.33 -4.88
N LEU A 79 -1.74 -4.02 -3.60
CA LEU A 79 -2.91 -4.44 -2.81
C LEU A 79 -4.22 -3.90 -3.37
N ALA A 80 -4.27 -2.62 -3.76
CA ALA A 80 -5.44 -2.01 -4.39
C ALA A 80 -5.77 -2.71 -5.71
N THR A 81 -4.76 -2.90 -6.57
CA THR A 81 -4.92 -3.62 -7.84
C THR A 81 -5.47 -5.03 -7.62
N GLN A 82 -4.95 -5.78 -6.64
CA GLN A 82 -5.46 -7.13 -6.37
C GLN A 82 -6.91 -7.13 -5.93
N LEU A 83 -7.33 -6.17 -5.10
CA LEU A 83 -8.72 -6.03 -4.68
C LEU A 83 -9.62 -5.65 -5.88
N ASP A 84 -9.19 -4.75 -6.76
CA ASP A 84 -9.91 -4.40 -7.98
C ASP A 84 -10.01 -5.58 -8.97
N ASP A 85 -8.94 -6.38 -9.10
CA ASP A 85 -8.91 -7.58 -9.92
C ASP A 85 -9.86 -8.66 -9.40
N PHE A 86 -9.99 -8.80 -8.07
CA PHE A 86 -11.00 -9.68 -7.47
C PHE A 86 -12.42 -9.17 -7.75
N THR A 87 -12.66 -7.86 -7.63
CA THR A 87 -13.98 -7.26 -7.90
C THR A 87 -14.40 -7.46 -9.37
N SER A 88 -13.48 -7.20 -10.30
CA SER A 88 -13.70 -7.33 -11.75
C SER A 88 -13.69 -8.78 -12.25
N GLY A 89 -13.09 -9.70 -11.49
CA GLY A 89 -12.94 -11.10 -11.87
C GLY A 89 -11.68 -11.41 -12.68
N GLN A 90 -10.84 -10.42 -12.98
CA GLN A 90 -9.51 -10.64 -13.58
C GLN A 90 -8.64 -11.57 -12.73
N ARG A 91 -8.81 -11.50 -11.40
CA ARG A 91 -8.26 -12.47 -10.46
C ARG A 91 -9.38 -13.30 -9.85
N SER A 92 -9.33 -14.61 -10.08
CA SER A 92 -10.31 -15.55 -9.55
C SER A 92 -9.86 -16.10 -8.19
N ASN A 93 -10.68 -15.90 -7.16
CA ASN A 93 -10.56 -16.58 -5.87
C ASN A 93 -11.95 -16.67 -5.21
N PRO A 94 -12.41 -17.86 -4.81
CA PRO A 94 -13.77 -18.04 -4.29
C PRO A 94 -14.00 -17.35 -2.94
N VAL A 95 -12.94 -17.14 -2.16
CA VAL A 95 -13.02 -16.47 -0.85
C VAL A 95 -12.96 -14.95 -0.99
N MET A 96 -11.95 -14.43 -1.71
CA MET A 96 -11.72 -12.98 -1.76
C MET A 96 -12.65 -12.25 -2.73
N ARG A 97 -13.15 -12.89 -3.78
CA ARG A 97 -14.06 -12.24 -4.75
C ARG A 97 -15.34 -11.67 -4.10
N PRO A 98 -16.14 -12.42 -3.32
CA PRO A 98 -17.32 -11.84 -2.67
C PRO A 98 -16.95 -10.75 -1.65
N ILE A 99 -15.83 -10.91 -0.94
CA ILE A 99 -15.33 -9.90 0.02
C ILE A 99 -15.02 -8.59 -0.70
N ALA A 100 -14.23 -8.63 -1.78
CA ALA A 100 -13.85 -7.44 -2.54
C ALA A 100 -15.04 -6.75 -3.23
N LYS A 101 -16.07 -7.51 -3.62
CA LYS A 101 -17.33 -6.97 -4.16
C LYS A 101 -18.15 -6.21 -3.12
N ASN A 102 -18.03 -6.56 -1.84
CA ASN A 102 -18.66 -5.86 -0.72
C ASN A 102 -17.83 -4.66 -0.21
N MET A 103 -16.97 -4.09 -1.06
CA MET A 103 -16.16 -2.93 -0.73
C MET A 103 -16.33 -1.84 -1.79
N SER A 104 -16.44 -0.59 -1.37
CA SER A 104 -16.29 0.56 -2.27
C SER A 104 -14.85 0.68 -2.77
N SER A 105 -14.65 1.43 -3.86
CA SER A 105 -13.30 1.77 -4.35
C SER A 105 -12.45 2.43 -3.28
N ASP A 106 -13.05 3.30 -2.48
CA ASP A 106 -12.37 4.06 -1.43
C ASP A 106 -11.93 3.13 -0.29
N SER A 107 -12.79 2.18 0.11
CA SER A 107 -12.43 1.16 1.09
C SER A 107 -11.28 0.27 0.61
N ARG A 108 -11.26 -0.11 -0.68
CA ARG A 108 -10.17 -0.92 -1.26
C ARG A 108 -8.84 -0.15 -1.25
N LYS A 109 -8.86 1.13 -1.65
CA LYS A 109 -7.68 2.00 -1.62
C LYS A 109 -7.20 2.25 -0.18
N ALA A 110 -8.11 2.58 0.73
CA ALA A 110 -7.78 2.89 2.11
C ALA A 110 -7.16 1.68 2.84
N VAL A 111 -7.73 0.48 2.69
CA VAL A 111 -7.18 -0.72 3.33
C VAL A 111 -5.84 -1.13 2.71
N ALA A 112 -5.64 -0.89 1.42
CA ALA A 112 -4.38 -1.13 0.74
C ALA A 112 -3.26 -0.22 1.27
N VAL A 113 -3.56 1.07 1.47
CA VAL A 113 -2.64 2.02 2.12
C VAL A 113 -2.33 1.58 3.55
N TYR A 114 -3.34 1.19 4.32
CA TYR A 114 -3.18 0.73 5.71
C TYR A 114 -2.18 -0.45 5.80
N PHE A 115 -2.42 -1.54 5.07
CA PHE A 115 -1.53 -2.70 5.12
C PHE A 115 -0.16 -2.42 4.49
N GLY A 116 -0.09 -1.59 3.46
CA GLY A 116 1.18 -1.23 2.84
C GLY A 116 2.09 -0.38 3.73
N ALA A 117 1.53 0.37 4.67
CA ALA A 117 2.28 1.11 5.68
C ALA A 117 2.82 0.23 6.82
N LEU A 118 2.32 -1.00 6.99
CA LEU A 118 2.83 -1.93 8.00
C LEU A 118 4.21 -2.49 7.60
N LEU A 119 5.04 -2.78 8.60
CA LEU A 119 6.37 -3.34 8.35
C LEU A 119 6.27 -4.74 7.72
N SER A 120 6.96 -4.91 6.58
CA SER A 120 7.27 -6.23 6.05
C SER A 120 8.14 -6.99 7.04
N ARG A 121 7.93 -8.31 7.20
CA ARG A 121 8.61 -9.16 8.19
C ARG A 121 10.07 -8.77 8.40
N ALA A 122 10.39 -8.23 9.57
CA ALA A 122 11.75 -8.21 10.07
C ALA A 122 12.15 -9.69 10.29
N GLY A 123 13.06 -10.22 9.46
CA GLY A 123 13.70 -11.51 9.77
C GLY A 123 13.77 -12.58 8.68
N ILE A 124 13.20 -12.40 7.47
CA ILE A 124 13.68 -13.20 6.33
C ILE A 124 14.89 -12.47 5.75
N LYS A 125 16.10 -12.86 6.19
CA LYS A 125 17.29 -12.48 5.42
C LYS A 125 17.16 -13.12 4.05
N ALA A 126 17.23 -12.33 2.98
CA ALA A 126 17.48 -12.89 1.67
C ALA A 126 18.75 -13.75 1.78
N ALA A 127 18.72 -14.98 1.26
CA ALA A 127 19.93 -15.77 1.12
C ALA A 127 20.96 -14.91 0.37
N ASP A 128 22.21 -14.92 0.81
CA ASP A 128 23.27 -14.16 0.14
C ASP A 128 23.34 -14.62 -1.33
N PRO A 129 22.95 -13.77 -2.29
CA PRO A 129 22.96 -14.19 -3.68
C PRO A 129 24.40 -14.46 -4.18
N GLY A 130 25.42 -13.92 -3.50
CA GLY A 130 26.83 -14.08 -3.84
C GLY A 130 27.31 -15.53 -3.80
N ASN A 131 26.78 -16.36 -2.90
CA ASN A 131 27.24 -17.74 -2.70
C ASN A 131 26.32 -18.83 -3.25
N ALA A 132 25.15 -18.47 -3.78
CA ALA A 132 24.21 -19.45 -4.33
C ALA A 132 24.87 -20.26 -5.46
N VAL A 133 24.74 -21.59 -5.44
CA VAL A 133 25.21 -22.50 -6.50
C VAL A 133 24.01 -23.04 -7.32
N PRO A 134 24.21 -23.63 -8.52
CA PRO A 134 23.09 -24.08 -9.37
C PRO A 134 22.13 -25.08 -8.71
N SER A 135 22.62 -25.90 -7.77
CA SER A 135 21.79 -26.82 -6.97
C SER A 135 20.83 -26.08 -6.03
N ASP A 136 21.15 -24.83 -5.65
CA ASP A 136 20.31 -23.97 -4.82
C ASP A 136 19.37 -23.15 -5.70
N ALA A 137 18.53 -23.82 -6.48
CA ALA A 137 17.73 -23.20 -7.53
C ALA A 137 16.92 -21.97 -7.05
N GLY A 138 16.43 -21.99 -5.80
CA GLY A 138 15.69 -20.89 -5.19
C GLY A 138 16.51 -19.59 -5.03
N ALA A 139 17.82 -19.69 -4.80
CA ALA A 139 18.72 -18.53 -4.71
C ALA A 139 19.42 -18.24 -6.05
N TRP A 140 19.67 -19.27 -6.87
CA TRP A 140 20.35 -19.16 -8.16
C TRP A 140 19.50 -18.54 -9.27
N LEU A 141 18.28 -19.03 -9.48
CA LEU A 141 17.45 -18.63 -10.62
C LEU A 141 17.08 -17.14 -10.65
N PRO A 142 16.68 -16.51 -9.52
CA PRO A 142 16.29 -15.11 -9.54
C PRO A 142 17.43 -14.16 -9.89
N THR A 143 18.67 -14.57 -9.61
CA THR A 143 19.87 -13.72 -9.66
C THR A 143 20.68 -13.95 -10.93
N ARG A 144 20.82 -15.21 -11.36
CA ARG A 144 21.69 -15.63 -12.47
C ARG A 144 20.93 -16.27 -13.64
N GLY A 145 19.74 -16.83 -13.39
CA GLY A 145 18.98 -17.56 -14.40
C GLY A 145 19.60 -18.91 -14.77
N ARG A 146 18.95 -19.63 -15.69
CA ARG A 146 19.45 -20.82 -16.38
C ARG A 146 19.49 -20.54 -17.89
N TRP A 147 20.54 -19.86 -18.34
CA TRP A 147 20.71 -19.46 -19.74
C TRP A 147 20.71 -20.65 -20.71
N GLU A 148 21.28 -21.78 -20.30
CA GLU A 148 21.28 -23.02 -21.09
C GLU A 148 19.88 -23.60 -21.31
N SER A 149 18.93 -23.27 -20.43
CA SER A 149 17.52 -23.64 -20.57
C SER A 149 16.65 -22.49 -21.11
N GLY A 150 17.27 -21.41 -21.60
CA GLY A 150 16.55 -20.22 -22.09
C GLY A 150 15.82 -19.42 -21.01
N LEU A 151 16.21 -19.58 -19.73
CA LEU A 151 15.59 -18.90 -18.59
C LEU A 151 16.50 -17.78 -18.07
N PRO A 152 16.42 -16.55 -18.59
CA PRO A 152 17.25 -15.45 -18.12
C PRO A 152 16.91 -15.06 -16.67
N ALA A 153 17.88 -14.47 -15.97
CA ALA A 153 17.63 -13.91 -14.64
C ALA A 153 16.60 -12.77 -14.68
N ARG A 154 15.76 -12.66 -13.65
CA ARG A 154 14.81 -11.54 -13.50
C ARG A 154 15.53 -10.19 -13.47
N SER A 155 16.72 -10.14 -12.88
CA SER A 155 17.59 -8.96 -12.81
C SER A 155 18.06 -8.46 -14.19
N VAL A 156 18.17 -9.35 -15.17
CA VAL A 156 18.57 -9.03 -16.55
C VAL A 156 17.37 -8.59 -17.37
N MET A 157 16.23 -9.29 -17.25
CA MET A 157 14.99 -8.91 -17.95
C MET A 157 14.47 -7.53 -17.53
N ALA A 158 14.59 -7.18 -16.24
CA ALA A 158 14.18 -5.86 -15.74
C ALA A 158 15.03 -4.68 -16.25
N ARG A 159 16.20 -4.97 -16.84
CA ARG A 159 17.12 -3.97 -17.41
C ARG A 159 16.86 -3.77 -18.91
N VAL A 160 16.55 -4.85 -19.62
CA VAL A 160 16.17 -4.81 -21.05
C VAL A 160 14.84 -4.08 -21.25
N ALA A 161 13.88 -4.23 -20.34
CA ALA A 161 12.57 -3.55 -20.43
C ALA A 161 12.60 -2.03 -20.13
N ARG A 162 13.78 -1.44 -19.92
CA ARG A 162 13.97 0.01 -19.68
C ARG A 162 14.74 0.72 -20.80
N VAL A 163 15.04 0.02 -21.89
CA VAL A 163 15.56 0.56 -23.15
C VAL A 163 14.42 0.60 -24.14
#